data_AF-A0A5E7SBT0-F1
#
_entry.id   AF-A0A5E7SBT0-F1
#
_cell.length_a   1.000
_cell.length_b   1.000
_cell.length_c   1.000
_cell.angle_alpha   90.00
_cell.angle_beta   90.00
_cell.angle_gamma   90.00
#
_symmetry.space_group_name_H-M   'P 1'
#
loop_
_entity.id
_entity.type
_entity.pdbx_description
1 polymer ?
#
loop_
_entity_poly.entity_id
_entity_poly.type
_entity_poly.pdbx_seq_one_letter_code
_entity_poly.pdbx_strand_id
1 'polypeptide(L)' 'MEDIFVVKRCNKIIIHGRRAGEIGHPPPDAAVWYRINDTRTNGFIGDGYDLEEDALRVCRQLNARSQVTARQG' A
#
# COMPACT_ATOMS: atom_id res chain seq x y z
N MET A 1 -20.36 -7.69 8.70
CA MET A 1 -19.85 -7.40 7.35
C MET A 1 -18.34 -7.34 7.48
N GLU A 2 -17.64 -8.32 6.93
CA GLU A 2 -16.17 -8.31 6.93
C GLU A 2 -15.66 -7.15 6.09
N ASP A 3 -14.52 -6.57 6.49
CA ASP A 3 -13.86 -5.53 5.73
C ASP A 3 -13.40 -6.09 4.38
N ILE A 4 -13.88 -5.47 3.30
CA ILE A 4 -13.55 -5.84 1.92
C ILE A 4 -12.10 -5.44 1.61
N PHE A 5 -11.63 -4.36 2.23
CA PHE A 5 -10.28 -3.85 2.07
C PHE A 5 -9.51 -3.98 3.37
N VAL A 6 -8.27 -4.44 3.28
CA VAL A 6 -7.37 -4.58 4.44
C VAL A 6 -6.02 -3.96 4.14
N VAL A 7 -5.41 -3.32 5.14
CA VAL A 7 -4.03 -2.84 5.02
C VAL A 7 -3.09 -4.02 5.22
N LYS A 8 -2.13 -4.18 4.31
CA LYS A 8 -1.06 -5.16 4.40
C LYS A 8 0.28 -4.45 4.40
N ARG A 9 1.13 -4.82 5.35
CA ARG A 9 2.54 -4.43 5.37
C ARG A 9 3.30 -5.22 4.29
N CYS A 10 4.03 -4.51 3.46
CA CYS A 10 4.82 -5.04 2.35
C CYS A 10 6.27 -4.56 2.47
N ASN A 11 7.19 -5.38 1.97
CA ASN A 11 8.59 -5.00 1.89
C ASN A 11 8.80 -4.06 0.71
N LYS A 12 9.46 -2.93 0.94
CA LYS A 12 9.95 -2.00 -0.09
C LYS A 12 11.46 -2.15 -0.17
N ILE A 13 11.99 -2.32 -1.37
CA ILE A 13 13.44 -2.25 -1.60
C ILE A 13 13.71 -0.94 -2.34
N ILE A 14 14.49 -0.05 -1.73
CA ILE A 14 14.89 1.22 -2.33
C ILE A 14 16.23 1.00 -3.01
N ILE A 15 16.25 1.09 -4.34
CA ILE A 15 17.46 1.01 -5.15
C ILE A 15 17.93 2.44 -5.43
N HIS A 16 19.09 2.80 -4.88
CA HIS A 16 19.68 4.12 -5.09
C HIS A 16 20.39 4.16 -6.44
N GLY A 17 19.99 5.07 -7.32
CA GLY A 17 20.69 5.29 -8.59
C GLY A 17 22.04 5.98 -8.38
N ARG A 18 23.03 5.66 -9.22
CA ARG A 18 24.33 6.37 -9.25
C ARG A 18 24.31 7.51 -10.27
N ARG A 19 24.96 8.63 -9.96
CA ARG A 19 25.24 9.66 -10.98
C ARG A 19 26.55 9.36 -11.72
N ALA A 20 26.67 9.89 -12.93
CA ALA A 20 27.90 9.76 -13.71
C ALA A 20 29.08 10.38 -12.95
N GLY A 21 30.14 9.60 -12.72
CA GLY A 21 31.33 10.01 -11.97
C GLY A 21 31.34 9.57 -10.50
N GLU A 22 30.25 9.03 -9.95
CA GLU A 22 30.28 8.41 -8.62
C GLU A 22 30.88 7.00 -8.66
N ILE A 23 31.87 6.77 -7.79
CA ILE A 23 32.55 5.47 -7.63
C ILE A 23 31.76 4.54 -6.69
N GLY A 24 30.98 5.12 -5.76
CA GLY A 24 30.16 4.38 -4.80
C GLY A 24 28.74 4.15 -5.30
N HIS A 25 28.23 2.93 -5.11
CA HIS A 25 26.80 2.64 -5.18
C HIS A 25 26.30 2.35 -3.76
N PRO A 26 25.38 3.16 -3.21
CA PRO A 26 24.82 2.86 -1.90
C PRO A 26 24.15 1.47 -1.93
N PRO A 27 24.27 0.65 -0.88
CA PRO A 27 23.51 -0.60 -0.82
C PRO A 27 22.01 -0.29 -0.86
N PRO A 28 21.19 -1.17 -1.45
CA PRO A 28 19.74 -0.99 -1.43
C PRO A 28 19.21 -0.99 0.00
N ASP A 29 18.27 -0.09 0.27
CA ASP A 29 17.64 0.05 1.58
C ASP A 29 16.38 -0.81 1.69
N ALA A 30 16.29 -1.55 2.80
CA ALA A 30 15.05 -2.23 3.17
C ALA A 30 14.14 -1.23 3.89
N ALA A 31 12.98 -0.99 3.30
CA ALA A 31 11.96 -0.12 3.82
C ALA A 31 10.61 -0.86 3.91
N VAL A 32 9.63 -0.19 4.50
CA VAL A 32 8.27 -0.70 4.64
C VAL A 32 7.34 0.12 3.77
N TRP A 33 6.41 -0.58 3.12
CA TRP A 33 5.25 0.03 2.50
C TRP A 33 3.97 -0.61 3.01
N TYR A 34 2.89 0.15 2.93
CA TYR A 34 1.56 -0.31 3.29
C TYR A 34 0.70 -0.29 2.04
N ARG A 35 0.09 -1.42 1.69
CA ARG A 35 -0.81 -1.53 0.54
C ARG A 35 -2.19 -1.95 0.98
N ILE A 36 -3.20 -1.47 0.25
CA ILE A 36 -4.58 -1.87 0.47
C ILE A 36 -4.86 -3.08 -0.40
N ASN A 37 -5.24 -4.20 0.22
CA ASN A 37 -5.59 -5.45 -0.43
C ASN A 37 -7.12 -5.60 -0.45
N ASP A 38 -7.69 -5.85 -1.63
CA ASP A 38 -9.08 -6.28 -1.79
C ASP A 38 -9.14 -7.80 -1.51
N THR A 39 -9.89 -8.19 -0.48
CA THR A 39 -9.97 -9.58 -0.05
C THR A 39 -10.77 -10.48 -1.00
N ARG A 40 -11.56 -9.90 -1.92
CA ARG A 40 -12.38 -10.63 -2.90
C ARG A 40 -11.59 -11.01 -4.14
N THR A 41 -10.72 -10.11 -4.59
CA THR A 41 -9.87 -10.35 -5.78
C THR A 41 -8.47 -10.80 -5.40
N ASN A 42 -8.11 -10.71 -4.11
CA ASN A 42 -6.75 -10.88 -3.60
C ASN A 42 -5.73 -9.98 -4.31
N GLY A 43 -6.21 -8.82 -4.79
CA GLY A 43 -5.44 -7.84 -5.54
C GLY A 43 -5.14 -6.60 -4.70
N PHE A 44 -4.07 -5.90 -5.06
CA PHE A 44 -3.69 -4.65 -4.41
C PHE A 44 -4.22 -3.44 -5.17
N ILE A 45 -4.65 -2.43 -4.42
CA ILE A 45 -5.14 -1.15 -4.95
C ILE A 45 -4.04 -0.10 -4.85
N GLY A 46 -3.73 0.54 -5.98
CA GLY A 46 -2.76 1.64 -6.08
C GLY A 46 -1.30 1.26 -5.83
N ASP A 47 -0.47 2.28 -5.73
CA ASP A 47 1.00 2.17 -5.62
C ASP A 47 1.50 1.90 -4.20
N GLY A 48 0.66 2.07 -3.18
CA GLY A 48 1.01 1.91 -1.77
C GLY A 48 1.35 3.21 -1.05
N TYR A 49 1.54 3.11 0.27
CA TYR A 49 1.77 4.24 1.18
C TYR A 49 3.05 4.03 1.97
N ASP A 50 3.80 5.11 2.20
CA ASP A 50 4.96 5.10 3.11
C ASP A 50 4.54 5.02 4.59
N LEU A 51 3.39 5.59 4.96
CA LEU A 51 2.86 5.59 6.33
C LEU A 51 1.66 4.66 6.50
N GLU A 52 1.64 3.91 7.61
CA GLU A 52 0.53 3.00 7.94
C GLU A 52 -0.77 3.78 8.16
N GLU A 53 -0.68 4.93 8.81
CA GLU A 53 -1.83 5.77 9.16
C GLU A 53 -2.59 6.26 7.92
N ASP A 54 -1.87 6.63 6.86
CA ASP A 54 -2.46 7.00 5.58
C ASP A 54 -3.15 5.82 4.91
N ALA A 55 -2.50 4.64 4.90
CA ALA A 55 -3.12 3.43 4.37
C ALA A 55 -4.39 3.05 5.14
N LEU A 56 -4.37 3.14 6.48
CA LEU A 56 -5.51 2.86 7.35
C LEU A 56 -6.65 3.87 7.14
N ARG A 57 -6.33 5.15 6.95
CA ARG A 57 -7.31 6.20 6.68
C ARG A 57 -8.03 5.93 5.36
N VAL A 58 -7.30 5.65 4.29
CA VAL A 58 -7.90 5.35 2.98
C VAL A 58 -8.65 4.02 2.99
N CYS A 59 -8.09 2.98 3.64
CA CYS A 59 -8.76 1.70 3.81
C CYS A 59 -10.14 1.83 4.48
N ARG A 60 -10.22 2.60 5.57
CA ARG A 60 -11.49 2.91 6.24
C ARG A 60 -12.49 3.62 5.32
N GLN A 61 -12.02 4.59 4.53
CA GLN A 61 -12.88 5.29 3.57
C GLN A 61 -13.41 4.35 2.47
N LEU A 62 -12.58 3.44 1.96
CA LEU A 62 -12.98 2.45 0.95
C LEU A 62 -14.00 1.45 1.49
N ASN A 63 -13.77 0.94 2.71
CA ASN A 63 -14.72 0.07 3.38
C ASN A 63 -16.05 0.79 3.63
N ALA A 64 -16.03 2.02 4.16
CA ALA A 64 -17.25 2.80 4.39
C ALA A 64 -18.06 3.01 3.09
N ARG A 65 -17.39 3.35 1.97
CA ARG A 65 -18.06 3.52 0.67
C ARG A 65 -18.64 2.21 0.13
N SER A 66 -17.94 1.10 0.31
CA SER A 66 -18.41 -0.21 -0.18
C SER A 66 -19.55 -0.81 0.65
N GLN A 67 -19.64 -0.45 1.93
CA GLN A 67 -20.81 -0.80 2.75
C GLN A 67 -22.06 -0.03 2.31
N VAL A 68 -21.93 1.18 1.76
CA VAL A 68 -23.07 1.98 1.26
C VAL A 68 -23.63 1.39 -0.03
N THR A 69 -22.77 1.00 -0.99
CA THR A 69 -23.22 0.33 -2.22
C THR A 69 -23.84 -1.04 -1.97
N ALA A 70 -23.36 -1.79 -0.98
CA ALA A 70 -23.94 -3.08 -0.62
C ALA A 70 -25.31 -3.00 0.07
N ARG A 71 -25.68 -1.83 0.64
CA ARG A 71 -26.98 -1.61 1.31
C ARG A 71 -28.06 -1.02 0.40
N GLN A 72 -27.71 -0.59 -0.81
CA GLN A 72 -28.66 -0.06 -1.80
C GLN A 72 -29.00 -1.07 -2.91
N GLY A 73 -28.60 -2.34 -2.75
CA GLY A 73 -28.99 -3.45 -3.62
C GLY A 73 -30.11 -4.28 -3.01
#